data_AF-A0A4X2LQ35-F1
#
_entry.id   AF-A0A4X2LQ35-F1
#
_cell.length_a   1.000
_cell.length_b   1.000
_cell.length_c   1.000
_cell.angle_alpha   90.00
_cell.angle_beta   90.00
_cell.angle_gamma   90.00
#
_symmetry.space_group_name_H-M   'P 1'
#
loop_
_entity.id
_entity.type
_entity.pdbx_description
1 polymer ?
#
loop_
_entity_poly.entity_id
_entity_poly.type
_entity_poly.pdbx_seq_one_letter_code
_entity_poly.pdbx_strand_id
1 'polypeptide(L)'
;PRLDLHFLRRFLKIQSILFPRFSSQNVLMFLTLLCVTLLEQLVIYQVGLIPSQYYGVLGNKDLDGFKTLTCLALVLIVVNSTLKSFDQFICNLLYVSWRKDLTEHLHCLYFRGRIYYTLNVIRDDIDNPDQRISQDVERFCRQFSTMASKLIISPFTITYYTYQCFRRFKHVQLRVNAEPAAFYSWHQHIR
;
A
#
# COMPACT_ATOMS: atom_id res chain seq x y z
N PRO A 1 -5.20 14.86 -22.16
CA PRO A 1 -5.20 15.58 -20.86
C PRO A 1 -3.76 15.67 -20.35
N ARG A 2 -3.24 16.88 -20.08
CA ARG A 2 -1.91 17.06 -19.48
C ARG A 2 -2.02 16.90 -17.96
N LEU A 3 -0.99 16.33 -17.33
CA LEU A 3 -0.88 16.23 -15.88
C LEU A 3 -0.52 17.62 -15.32
N ASP A 4 -1.53 18.50 -15.26
CA ASP A 4 -1.36 19.89 -14.82
C ASP A 4 -1.74 20.08 -13.35
N LEU A 5 -1.29 21.17 -12.71
CA LEU A 5 -1.70 21.54 -11.34
C LEU A 5 -3.23 21.61 -11.18
N HIS A 6 -3.94 21.94 -12.26
CA HIS A 6 -5.39 21.98 -12.30
C HIS A 6 -6.02 20.59 -12.13
N PHE A 7 -5.39 19.54 -12.67
CA PHE A 7 -5.80 18.16 -12.45
C PHE A 7 -5.68 17.80 -10.97
N LEU A 8 -4.56 18.13 -10.32
CA LEU A 8 -4.37 17.89 -8.89
C LEU A 8 -5.42 18.62 -8.04
N ARG A 9 -5.71 19.89 -8.34
CA ARG A 9 -6.75 20.64 -7.62
C ARG A 9 -8.13 19.99 -7.78
N ARG A 10 -8.49 19.51 -8.98
CA ARG A 10 -9.74 18.78 -9.22
C ARG A 10 -9.77 17.45 -8.47
N PHE A 11 -8.67 16.70 -8.48
CA PHE A 11 -8.53 15.45 -7.75
C PHE A 11 -8.68 15.66 -6.24
N LEU A 12 -8.04 16.67 -5.66
CA LEU A 12 -8.15 16.99 -4.24
C LEU A 12 -9.59 17.37 -3.83
N LYS A 13 -10.34 18.06 -4.71
CA LYS A 13 -11.77 18.31 -4.47
C LYS A 13 -12.57 17.01 -4.42
N ILE A 14 -12.31 16.06 -5.31
CA ILE A 14 -12.96 14.74 -5.29
C ILE A 14 -12.59 14.00 -4.00
N GLN A 15 -11.33 14.02 -3.58
CA GLN A 15 -10.88 13.41 -2.32
C GLN A 15 -11.59 14.00 -1.10
N SER A 16 -11.80 15.32 -1.08
CA SER A 16 -12.55 15.99 0.00
C SER A 16 -14.02 15.56 0.06
N ILE A 17 -14.60 15.09 -1.05
CA ILE A 17 -15.97 14.55 -1.07
C ILE A 17 -15.99 13.11 -0.54
N LEU A 18 -14.97 12.30 -0.88
CA LEU A 18 -14.83 10.92 -0.38
C LEU A 18 -14.59 10.84 1.13
N PHE A 19 -13.93 11.86 1.69
CA PHE A 19 -13.66 12.00 3.12
C PHE A 19 -14.29 13.28 3.69
N PRO A 20 -15.63 13.31 3.85
CA PRO A 20 -16.34 14.55 4.21
C PRO A 20 -16.02 15.04 5.63
N ARG A 21 -15.66 14.13 6.55
CA ARG A 21 -15.29 14.44 7.93
C ARG A 21 -14.27 13.43 8.46
N PHE A 22 -13.31 13.88 9.26
CA PHE A 22 -12.29 13.02 9.90
C PHE A 22 -12.85 11.93 10.84
N SER A 23 -14.16 11.96 11.13
CA SER A 23 -14.88 10.97 11.94
C SER A 23 -16.05 10.35 11.18
N SER A 24 -15.91 10.16 9.86
CA SER A 24 -16.86 9.37 9.07
C SER A 24 -16.48 7.89 9.06
N GLN A 25 -17.45 7.03 8.75
CA GLN A 25 -17.24 5.59 8.57
C GLN A 25 -16.10 5.29 7.58
N ASN A 26 -15.95 6.10 6.52
CA ASN A 26 -14.89 5.96 5.53
C ASN A 26 -13.49 6.16 6.12
N VAL A 27 -13.33 7.08 7.07
CA VAL A 27 -12.03 7.32 7.73
C VAL A 27 -11.68 6.16 8.65
N LEU A 28 -12.67 5.63 9.38
CA LEU A 28 -12.45 4.45 10.21
C LEU A 28 -12.04 3.23 9.36
N MET A 29 -12.73 3.01 8.23
CA MET A 29 -12.38 1.94 7.29
C MET A 29 -11.00 2.14 6.65
N PHE A 30 -10.60 3.39 6.40
CA PHE A 30 -9.27 3.70 5.90
C PHE A 30 -8.19 3.48 6.97
N LEU A 31 -8.49 3.79 8.24
CA LEU A 31 -7.59 3.52 9.36
C LEU A 31 -7.43 2.01 9.60
N THR A 32 -8.51 1.23 9.51
CA THR A 32 -8.42 -0.23 9.60
C THR A 32 -7.63 -0.81 8.43
N LEU A 33 -7.82 -0.29 7.21
CA LEU A 33 -6.98 -0.65 6.05
C LEU A 33 -5.50 -0.38 6.33
N LEU A 34 -5.18 0.80 6.87
CA LEU A 34 -3.81 1.15 7.24
C LEU A 34 -3.22 0.17 8.28
N CYS A 35 -3.98 -0.18 9.31
CA CYS A 35 -3.53 -1.14 10.33
C CYS A 35 -3.28 -2.53 9.73
N VAL A 36 -4.23 -3.02 8.92
CA VAL A 36 -4.17 -4.34 8.28
C VAL A 36 -3.00 -4.43 7.30
N THR A 37 -2.81 -3.42 6.46
CA THR A 37 -1.69 -3.39 5.49
C THR A 37 -0.33 -3.33 6.17
N LEU A 38 -0.19 -2.60 7.28
CA LEU A 38 1.05 -2.60 8.07
C LEU A 38 1.30 -3.97 8.72
N LEU A 39 0.26 -4.61 9.25
CA LEU A 39 0.38 -5.94 9.85
C LEU A 39 0.73 -7.00 8.79
N GLU A 40 0.12 -6.94 7.60
CA GLU A 40 0.47 -7.76 6.45
C GLU A 40 1.95 -7.60 6.08
N GLN A 41 2.47 -6.36 6.01
CA GLN A 41 3.89 -6.12 5.76
C GLN A 41 4.81 -6.75 6.82
N LEU A 42 4.43 -6.71 8.10
CA LEU A 42 5.20 -7.37 9.16
C LEU A 42 5.20 -8.89 8.99
N VAL A 43 4.06 -9.49 8.63
CA VAL A 43 3.97 -10.94 8.38
C VAL A 43 4.79 -11.34 7.15
N ILE A 44 4.70 -10.58 6.05
CA ILE A 44 5.51 -10.79 4.85
C ILE A 44 7.00 -10.72 5.18
N TYR A 45 7.41 -9.76 6.03
CA TYR A 45 8.79 -9.67 6.49
C TYR A 45 9.23 -10.93 7.26
N GLN A 46 8.40 -11.43 8.19
CA GLN A 46 8.71 -12.66 8.93
C GLN A 46 8.82 -13.87 7.98
N VAL A 47 7.90 -13.99 7.02
CA VAL A 47 7.95 -15.04 5.99
C VAL A 47 9.24 -14.94 5.17
N GLY A 48 9.72 -13.72 4.89
CA GLY A 48 10.99 -13.49 4.18
C GLY A 48 12.25 -13.91 4.95
N LEU A 49 12.18 -14.06 6.28
CA LEU A 49 13.30 -14.54 7.10
C LEU A 49 13.36 -16.07 7.21
N ILE A 50 12.24 -16.76 7.00
CA ILE A 50 12.12 -18.22 7.09
C ILE A 50 13.18 -18.95 6.24
N PRO A 51 13.45 -18.59 4.97
CA PRO A 51 14.48 -19.27 4.18
C PRO A 51 15.85 -19.24 4.83
N SER A 52 16.24 -18.11 5.44
CA SER A 52 17.52 -17.97 6.15
C SER A 52 17.60 -18.89 7.37
N GLN A 53 16.49 -19.08 8.08
CA GLN A 53 16.43 -19.97 9.24
C GLN A 53 16.49 -21.44 8.81
N TYR A 54 15.84 -21.78 7.68
CA TYR A 54 15.93 -23.12 7.10
C TYR A 54 17.36 -23.50 6.79
N TYR A 55 18.14 -22.62 6.16
CA TYR A 55 19.56 -22.90 5.87
C TYR A 55 20.36 -23.25 7.13
N GLY A 56 20.09 -22.60 8.27
CA GLY A 56 20.76 -22.90 9.55
C GLY A 56 20.39 -24.29 10.10
N VAL A 57 19.10 -24.63 10.10
CA VAL A 57 18.61 -25.92 10.60
C VAL A 57 19.06 -27.09 9.73
N LEU A 58 19.01 -26.92 8.40
CA LEU A 58 19.50 -27.90 7.43
C LEU A 58 21.01 -28.11 7.57
N GLY A 59 21.79 -27.04 7.79
CA GLY A 59 23.23 -27.13 8.02
C GLY A 59 23.60 -27.91 9.28
N ASN A 60 22.84 -27.73 10.36
CA ASN A 60 23.04 -28.42 11.63
C ASN A 60 22.42 -29.84 11.68
N LYS A 61 21.71 -30.27 10.62
CA LYS A 61 20.99 -31.55 10.54
C LYS A 61 19.99 -31.78 11.70
N ASP A 62 19.39 -30.71 12.21
CA ASP A 62 18.42 -30.79 13.31
C ASP A 62 17.00 -31.04 12.78
N LEU A 63 16.47 -32.24 13.01
CA LEU A 63 15.14 -32.65 12.56
C LEU A 63 14.00 -32.02 13.37
N ASP A 64 14.22 -31.77 14.66
CA ASP A 64 13.18 -31.21 15.53
C ASP A 64 13.01 -29.71 15.28
N GLY A 65 14.13 -29.01 15.07
CA GLY A 65 14.13 -27.64 14.57
C GLY A 65 13.41 -27.51 13.21
N PHE A 66 13.61 -28.48 12.32
CA PHE A 66 12.97 -28.48 10.99
C PHE A 66 11.45 -28.62 11.06
N LYS A 67 10.95 -29.54 11.89
CA LYS A 67 9.50 -29.72 12.10
C LYS A 67 8.86 -28.47 12.70
N THR A 68 9.50 -27.87 13.70
CA THR A 68 9.01 -26.67 14.38
C THR A 68 8.95 -25.48 13.42
N LEU A 69 10.03 -25.27 12.64
CA LEU A 69 10.10 -24.20 11.64
C LEU A 69 9.06 -24.40 10.52
N THR A 70 8.83 -25.64 10.11
CA THR A 70 7.81 -25.97 9.10
C THR A 70 6.39 -25.72 9.60
N CYS A 71 6.09 -26.08 10.85
CA CYS A 71 4.81 -25.74 11.47
C CYS A 71 4.60 -24.22 11.53
N LEU A 72 5.62 -23.48 11.98
CA LEU A 72 5.58 -22.01 12.04
C LEU A 72 5.39 -21.39 10.64
N ALA A 73 6.07 -21.92 9.61
CA ALA A 73 5.92 -21.46 8.24
C ALA A 73 4.49 -21.67 7.71
N LEU A 74 3.89 -22.83 7.97
CA LEU A 74 2.50 -23.11 7.60
C LEU A 74 1.53 -22.13 8.27
N VAL A 75 1.70 -21.89 9.58
CA VAL A 75 0.87 -20.92 10.31
C VAL A 75 1.01 -19.52 9.74
N LEU A 76 2.24 -19.06 9.46
CA LEU A 76 2.48 -17.75 8.87
C LEU A 76 1.89 -17.61 7.47
N ILE A 77 1.91 -18.66 6.64
CA ILE A 77 1.29 -18.65 5.32
C ILE A 77 -0.23 -18.50 5.43
N VAL A 78 -0.86 -19.23 6.36
CA VAL A 78 -2.31 -19.11 6.62
C VAL A 78 -2.66 -17.69 7.07
N VAL A 79 -1.90 -17.14 8.03
CA VAL A 79 -2.10 -15.76 8.52
C VAL A 79 -1.90 -14.74 7.40
N ASN A 80 -0.88 -14.91 6.56
CA ASN A 80 -0.64 -14.02 5.43
C ASN A 80 -1.82 -14.04 4.43
N SER A 81 -2.36 -15.22 4.13
CA SER A 81 -3.51 -15.37 3.24
C SER A 81 -4.79 -14.72 3.80
N THR A 82 -5.04 -14.88 5.11
CA THR A 82 -6.22 -14.27 5.75
C THR A 82 -6.11 -12.76 5.80
N LEU A 83 -4.94 -12.21 6.12
CA LEU A 83 -4.71 -10.75 6.09
C LEU A 83 -4.90 -10.17 4.70
N LYS A 84 -4.35 -10.83 3.68
CA LYS A 84 -4.52 -10.40 2.29
C LYS A 84 -5.98 -10.41 1.84
N SER A 85 -6.74 -11.43 2.27
CA SER A 85 -8.18 -11.51 2.00
C SER A 85 -8.94 -10.40 2.73
N PHE A 86 -8.52 -10.04 3.93
CA PHE A 86 -9.11 -8.96 4.71
C PHE A 86 -8.80 -7.57 4.12
N ASP A 87 -7.57 -7.34 3.65
CA ASP A 87 -7.21 -6.14 2.87
C ASP A 87 -8.11 -5.98 1.64
N GLN A 88 -8.26 -7.04 0.85
CA GLN A 88 -9.13 -7.04 -0.32
C GLN A 88 -10.60 -6.79 0.05
N PHE A 89 -11.08 -7.36 1.15
CA PHE A 89 -12.43 -7.13 1.65
C PHE A 89 -12.65 -5.65 2.03
N ILE A 90 -11.72 -5.03 2.78
CA ILE A 90 -11.82 -3.61 3.16
C ILE A 90 -11.78 -2.72 1.92
N CYS A 91 -10.89 -3.00 0.96
CA CYS A 91 -10.84 -2.26 -0.31
C CYS A 91 -12.18 -2.36 -1.05
N ASN A 92 -12.80 -3.53 -1.12
CA ASN A 92 -14.11 -3.67 -1.76
C ASN A 92 -15.20 -2.88 -1.03
N LEU A 93 -15.18 -2.86 0.31
CA LEU A 93 -16.15 -2.09 1.10
C LEU A 93 -15.94 -0.58 0.90
N LEU A 94 -14.69 -0.10 0.88
CA LEU A 94 -14.34 1.29 0.57
C LEU A 94 -14.79 1.68 -0.83
N TYR A 95 -14.60 0.80 -1.82
CA TYR A 95 -15.07 1.02 -3.19
C TYR A 95 -16.58 1.27 -3.23
N VAL A 96 -17.37 0.45 -2.55
CA VAL A 96 -18.85 0.60 -2.52
C VAL A 96 -19.24 1.90 -1.83
N SER A 97 -18.62 2.21 -0.68
CA SER A 97 -18.91 3.44 0.06
C SER A 97 -18.59 4.70 -0.75
N TRP A 98 -17.38 4.76 -1.33
CA TRP A 98 -16.94 5.87 -2.17
C TRP A 98 -17.76 6.04 -3.43
N ARG A 99 -18.17 4.94 -4.07
CA ARG A 99 -19.07 5.00 -5.22
C ARG A 99 -20.40 5.62 -4.81
N LYS A 100 -20.98 5.18 -3.69
CA LYS A 100 -22.24 5.74 -3.18
C LYS A 100 -22.13 7.24 -2.95
N ASP A 101 -21.13 7.67 -2.18
CA ASP A 101 -20.95 9.08 -1.82
C ASP A 101 -20.72 9.98 -3.05
N LEU A 102 -19.85 9.53 -3.98
CA LEU A 102 -19.52 10.31 -5.17
C LEU A 102 -20.67 10.36 -6.18
N THR A 103 -21.36 9.24 -6.40
CA THR A 103 -22.54 9.18 -7.28
C THR A 103 -23.68 10.03 -6.72
N GLU A 104 -23.98 9.94 -5.42
CA GLU A 104 -25.02 10.76 -4.78
C GLU A 104 -24.72 12.25 -4.88
N HIS A 105 -23.47 12.67 -4.59
CA HIS A 105 -23.05 14.06 -4.72
C HIS A 105 -23.19 14.59 -6.16
N LEU A 106 -22.78 13.80 -7.15
CA LEU A 106 -22.90 14.17 -8.57
C LEU A 106 -24.36 14.21 -9.03
N HIS A 107 -25.20 13.27 -8.60
CA HIS A 107 -26.63 13.32 -8.90
C HIS A 107 -27.31 14.55 -8.30
N CYS A 108 -27.00 14.90 -7.05
CA CYS A 108 -27.51 16.12 -6.44
C CYS A 108 -27.13 17.37 -7.25
N LEU A 109 -25.90 17.45 -7.78
CA LEU A 109 -25.47 18.55 -8.64
C LEU A 109 -26.15 18.53 -10.01
N TYR A 110 -26.32 17.34 -10.60
CA TYR A 110 -26.94 17.18 -11.93
C TYR A 110 -28.40 17.62 -11.96
N PHE A 111 -29.17 17.28 -10.92
CA PHE A 111 -30.58 17.66 -10.79
C PHE A 111 -30.79 19.07 -10.23
N ARG A 112 -29.74 19.74 -9.74
CA ARG A 112 -29.88 21.09 -9.20
C ARG A 112 -30.15 22.10 -10.32
N GLY A 113 -31.24 22.87 -10.21
CA GLY A 113 -31.45 24.06 -11.03
C GLY A 113 -31.43 23.86 -12.55
N ARG A 114 -32.03 22.77 -13.06
CA ARG A 114 -32.08 22.43 -14.51
C ARG A 114 -30.70 22.28 -15.18
N ILE A 115 -29.67 21.95 -14.40
CA ILE A 115 -28.32 21.68 -14.93
C ILE A 115 -28.33 20.53 -15.94
N TYR A 116 -29.12 19.46 -15.72
CA TYR A 116 -29.31 18.37 -16.70
C TYR A 116 -29.74 18.86 -18.09
N TYR A 117 -30.61 19.88 -18.18
CA TYR A 117 -31.04 20.44 -19.46
C TYR A 117 -29.94 21.31 -20.07
N THR A 118 -29.25 22.09 -19.23
CA THR A 118 -28.15 22.95 -19.67
C THR A 118 -26.98 22.13 -20.24
N LEU A 119 -26.65 21.00 -19.61
CA LEU A 119 -25.57 20.11 -20.02
C LEU A 119 -25.92 19.24 -21.24
N ASN A 120 -27.18 18.87 -21.44
CA ASN A 120 -27.57 18.02 -22.58
C ASN A 120 -28.01 18.82 -23.80
N VAL A 121 -28.50 20.06 -23.63
CA VAL A 121 -29.15 20.83 -24.72
C VAL A 121 -28.45 22.15 -25.01
N ILE A 122 -27.95 22.85 -23.99
CA ILE A 122 -27.43 24.22 -24.14
C ILE A 122 -25.91 24.23 -24.36
N ARG A 123 -25.19 23.30 -23.73
CA ARG A 123 -23.73 23.18 -23.82
C ARG A 123 -23.37 21.82 -24.39
N ASP A 124 -22.43 21.83 -25.33
CA ASP A 124 -21.84 20.63 -25.95
C ASP A 124 -20.40 20.42 -25.46
N ASP A 125 -20.10 20.91 -24.24
CA ASP A 125 -18.76 20.82 -23.65
C ASP A 125 -18.50 19.48 -22.94
N ILE A 126 -19.55 18.72 -22.64
CA ILE A 126 -19.48 17.42 -21.95
C ILE A 126 -20.37 16.40 -22.65
N ASP A 127 -19.73 15.51 -23.41
CA ASP A 127 -20.42 14.35 -23.99
C ASP A 127 -20.87 13.35 -22.92
N ASN A 128 -22.10 12.85 -23.08
CA ASN A 128 -22.71 11.77 -22.30
C ASN A 128 -22.55 11.91 -20.78
N PRO A 129 -23.06 12.98 -20.15
CA PRO A 129 -22.89 13.23 -18.71
C PRO A 129 -23.38 12.06 -17.85
N ASP A 130 -24.48 11.40 -18.24
CA ASP A 130 -25.02 10.24 -17.54
C ASP A 130 -24.06 9.04 -17.57
N GLN A 131 -23.36 8.83 -18.69
CA GLN A 131 -22.34 7.80 -18.81
C GLN A 131 -21.14 8.09 -17.92
N ARG A 132 -20.74 9.37 -17.80
CA ARG A 132 -19.63 9.75 -16.91
C ARG A 132 -19.99 9.55 -15.44
N ILE A 133 -21.19 9.93 -15.03
CA ILE A 133 -21.66 9.75 -13.64
C ILE A 133 -21.78 8.26 -13.26
N SER A 134 -22.18 7.40 -14.20
CA SER A 134 -22.35 5.97 -13.93
C SER A 134 -21.07 5.14 -14.11
N GLN A 135 -20.38 5.27 -15.24
CA GLN A 135 -19.24 4.43 -15.61
C GLN A 135 -17.89 5.00 -15.14
N ASP A 136 -17.65 6.30 -15.36
CA ASP A 136 -16.35 6.88 -15.01
C ASP A 136 -16.17 6.95 -13.49
N VAL A 137 -17.24 7.25 -12.74
CA VAL A 137 -17.25 7.21 -11.27
C VAL A 137 -16.98 5.80 -10.75
N GLU A 138 -17.65 4.78 -11.30
CA GLU A 138 -17.39 3.38 -10.93
C GLU A 138 -15.92 3.00 -11.17
N ARG A 139 -15.41 3.29 -12.37
CA ARG A 139 -14.02 2.98 -12.74
C ARG A 139 -13.04 3.71 -11.84
N PHE A 140 -13.28 4.99 -11.57
CA PHE A 140 -12.47 5.81 -10.69
C PHE A 140 -12.43 5.24 -9.28
N CYS A 141 -13.59 5.00 -8.64
CA CYS A 141 -13.65 4.47 -7.28
C CYS A 141 -13.02 3.08 -7.18
N ARG A 142 -13.18 2.22 -8.19
CA ARG A 142 -12.60 0.88 -8.23
C ARG A 142 -11.07 0.93 -8.31
N GLN A 143 -10.54 1.74 -9.22
CA GLN A 143 -9.08 1.93 -9.35
C GLN A 143 -8.49 2.63 -8.13
N PHE A 144 -9.19 3.62 -7.58
CA PHE A 144 -8.72 4.35 -6.41
C PHE A 144 -8.65 3.44 -5.18
N SER A 145 -9.65 2.58 -4.97
CA SER A 145 -9.65 1.63 -3.85
C SER A 145 -8.54 0.58 -3.95
N THR A 146 -8.34 -0.01 -5.14
CA THR A 146 -7.27 -1.01 -5.32
C THR A 146 -5.86 -0.39 -5.23
N MET A 147 -5.72 0.90 -5.48
CA MET A 147 -4.47 1.63 -5.30
C MET A 147 -4.30 2.15 -3.87
N ALA A 148 -5.36 2.29 -3.09
CA ALA A 148 -5.30 2.85 -1.73
C ALA A 148 -4.35 2.06 -0.83
N SER A 149 -4.49 0.73 -0.76
CA SER A 149 -3.60 -0.12 0.05
C SER A 149 -2.14 0.00 -0.41
N LYS A 150 -1.89 0.02 -1.71
CA LYS A 150 -0.54 0.17 -2.29
C LYS A 150 0.08 1.54 -1.99
N LEU A 151 -0.71 2.60 -2.08
CA LEU A 151 -0.26 3.97 -1.79
C LEU A 151 0.07 4.16 -0.31
N ILE A 152 -0.67 3.48 0.58
CA ILE A 152 -0.36 3.47 2.02
C ILE A 152 0.98 2.76 2.24
N ILE A 153 1.15 1.56 1.69
CA ILE A 153 2.33 0.71 1.91
C ILE A 153 3.61 1.33 1.32
N SER A 154 3.52 1.90 0.12
CA SER A 154 4.68 2.39 -0.66
C SER A 154 5.69 3.23 0.15
N PRO A 155 5.32 4.33 0.83
CA PRO A 155 6.27 5.14 1.58
C PRO A 155 6.93 4.39 2.73
N PHE A 156 6.19 3.51 3.44
CA PHE A 156 6.75 2.71 4.53
C PHE A 156 7.76 1.69 4.01
N THR A 157 7.40 0.97 2.95
CA THR A 157 8.25 -0.05 2.32
C THR A 157 9.53 0.57 1.76
N ILE A 158 9.41 1.71 1.06
CA ILE A 158 10.57 2.45 0.53
C ILE A 158 11.47 2.88 1.68
N THR A 159 10.92 3.55 2.70
CA THR A 159 11.70 4.03 3.85
C THR A 159 12.41 2.88 4.56
N TYR A 160 11.71 1.78 4.80
CA TYR A 160 12.25 0.59 5.47
C TYR A 160 13.39 -0.05 4.67
N TYR A 161 13.20 -0.30 3.37
CA TYR A 161 14.22 -0.92 2.53
C TYR A 161 15.40 0.00 2.27
N THR A 162 15.17 1.31 2.10
CA THR A 162 16.25 2.31 2.01
C THR A 162 17.09 2.31 3.28
N TYR A 163 16.46 2.32 4.46
CA TYR A 163 17.16 2.25 5.74
C TYR A 163 17.96 0.94 5.89
N GLN A 164 17.34 -0.19 5.57
CA GLN A 164 18.00 -1.50 5.66
C GLN A 164 19.19 -1.61 4.71
N CYS A 165 19.06 -1.09 3.49
CA CYS A 165 20.13 -1.03 2.49
C CYS A 165 21.30 -0.21 3.01
N PHE A 166 21.04 1.01 3.51
CA PHE A 166 22.07 1.90 4.05
C PHE A 166 22.81 1.26 5.23
N ARG A 167 22.09 0.60 6.15
CA ARG A 167 22.69 -0.09 7.29
C ARG A 167 23.60 -1.23 6.85
N ARG A 168 23.17 -2.06 5.90
CA ARG A 168 23.98 -3.16 5.36
C ARG A 168 25.22 -2.64 4.65
N PHE A 169 25.09 -1.59 3.84
CA PHE A 169 26.21 -0.96 3.16
C PHE A 169 27.28 -0.45 4.13
N LYS A 170 26.88 0.29 5.16
CA LYS A 170 27.82 0.79 6.19
C LYS A 170 28.55 -0.35 6.90
N HIS A 171 27.84 -1.44 7.21
CA HIS A 171 28.42 -2.59 7.88
C HIS A 171 29.46 -3.32 7.03
N VAL A 172 29.26 -3.40 5.71
CA VAL A 172 30.23 -3.94 4.75
C VAL A 172 31.44 -3.01 4.64
N GLN A 173 31.23 -1.71 4.49
CA GLN A 173 32.31 -0.73 4.38
C GLN A 173 33.24 -0.74 5.60
N LEU A 174 32.68 -0.88 6.81
CA LEU A 174 33.46 -0.99 8.04
C LEU A 174 34.32 -2.25 8.07
N ARG A 175 33.82 -3.41 7.59
CA ARG A 175 34.62 -4.64 7.51
C ARG A 175 35.74 -4.51 6.49
N VAL A 176 35.43 -4.02 5.29
CA VAL A 176 36.41 -3.84 4.20
C VAL A 176 37.53 -2.88 4.61
N ASN A 177 37.25 -1.85 5.40
CA ASN A 177 38.29 -0.95 5.91
C ASN A 177 39.06 -1.51 7.12
N ALA A 178 38.45 -2.36 7.95
CA ALA A 178 39.07 -2.91 9.15
C ALA A 178 40.06 -4.04 8.87
N GLU A 179 39.78 -4.91 7.89
CA GLU A 179 40.66 -6.03 7.50
C GLU A 179 42.09 -5.60 7.09
N PRO A 180 42.28 -4.64 6.15
CA PRO A 180 43.61 -4.17 5.80
C PRO A 180 44.27 -3.42 6.97
N ALA A 181 43.53 -2.63 7.74
CA ALA A 181 44.08 -1.91 8.89
C ALA A 181 44.62 -2.86 9.98
N ALA A 182 43.92 -3.97 10.24
CA ALA A 182 44.38 -5.02 11.14
C ALA A 182 45.60 -5.78 10.59
N PHE A 183 45.64 -6.02 9.28
CA PHE A 183 46.80 -6.64 8.63
C PHE A 183 48.06 -5.77 8.73
N TYR A 184 47.94 -4.45 8.50
CA TYR A 184 49.08 -3.52 8.62
C TYR A 184 49.59 -3.40 10.07
N SER A 185 48.72 -3.39 11.08
CA SER A 185 49.16 -3.30 12.48
C SER A 185 49.84 -4.60 12.96
N TRP A 186 49.37 -5.76 12.50
CA TRP A 186 49.98 -7.05 12.82
C TRP A 186 51.40 -7.15 12.24
N HIS A 187 51.60 -6.65 11.02
CA HIS A 187 52.91 -6.66 10.37
C HIS A 187 53.94 -5.73 11.01
N GLN A 188 53.50 -4.68 11.71
CA GLN A 188 54.36 -3.80 12.50
C GLN A 188 54.76 -4.40 13.85
N HIS A 189 53.94 -5.29 14.43
CA HIS A 189 54.25 -5.95 15.71
C HIS A 189 55.22 -7.13 15.60
N ILE A 190 55.42 -7.67 14.39
CA ILE A 190 56.30 -8.82 14.12
C ILE A 190 57.71 -8.40 13.70
N ARG A 191 57.93 -7.11 13.46
CA ARG A 191 59.23 -6.54 13.13
C ARG A 191 59.83 -5.89 14.37
#